data_AF-A0A4U6QTU1-F1
#
_entry.id   AF-A0A4U6QTU1-F1
#
_cell.length_a   1.000
_cell.length_b   1.000
_cell.length_c   1.000
_cell.angle_alpha   90.00
_cell.angle_beta   90.00
_cell.angle_gamma   90.00
#
_symmetry.space_group_name_H-M   'P 1'
#
loop_
_entity.id
_entity.type
_entity.pdbx_description
1 polymer ?
#
loop_
_entity_poly.entity_id
_entity_poly.type
_entity_poly.pdbx_seq_one_letter_code
_entity_poly.pdbx_strand_id
1 'polypeptide(L)'
;MTEQDYGGYQVELSHTDKVFFPDARITKGELLEYHERIADIMLPHIQQRPLTLNRFPDGIGKEGFFQQSRGDYFPDWLDALDVDHGGSTGHVEHMLANHQASLVYLVNQGTVSFHSWLSRTDHLKTPDQVIFDLDPPGSDFEPVRQAAHLVANGMRQCGLTPFVKTTGSRGLHVVAPLRPEADFEQVRSLARALAQALADAYPEQLTTEQRKQKRRGRLYLDIMRNAFGQTAVAPYSVRAKPHAPIATPLEWDELENQELGPQRFTLANIFRRMGHRDDPWQDMHRKAVSIKTFEEGVSGLENEDL
;
A
#
# COMPACT_ATOMS: atom_id res chain seq x y z
N MET A 1 -11.73 -18.28 -24.43
CA MET A 1 -10.56 -17.52 -23.95
C MET A 1 -10.22 -16.53 -25.03
N THR A 2 -9.71 -15.36 -24.67
CA THR A 2 -9.39 -14.29 -25.63
C THR A 2 -7.94 -13.91 -25.42
N GLU A 3 -7.12 -14.05 -26.46
CA GLU A 3 -5.74 -13.60 -26.44
C GLU A 3 -5.69 -12.08 -26.70
N GLN A 4 -4.90 -11.36 -25.93
CA GLN A 4 -4.69 -9.93 -26.05
C GLN A 4 -3.21 -9.57 -25.97
N ASP A 5 -2.78 -8.62 -26.79
CA ASP A 5 -1.42 -8.10 -26.81
C ASP A 5 -1.28 -6.88 -25.88
N TYR A 6 -0.25 -6.91 -25.04
CA TYR A 6 0.10 -5.83 -24.12
C TYR A 6 1.55 -5.41 -24.34
N GLY A 7 1.81 -4.69 -25.43
CA GLY A 7 3.15 -4.23 -25.76
C GLY A 7 4.09 -5.36 -26.17
N GLY A 8 3.59 -6.32 -26.95
CA GLY A 8 4.32 -7.48 -27.43
C GLY A 8 4.21 -8.74 -26.56
N TYR A 9 3.59 -8.64 -25.38
CA TYR A 9 3.30 -9.78 -24.51
C TYR A 9 1.87 -10.28 -24.72
N GLN A 10 1.73 -11.54 -25.11
CA GLN A 10 0.42 -12.18 -25.26
C GLN A 10 -0.10 -12.68 -23.90
N VAL A 11 -1.34 -12.31 -23.57
CA VAL A 11 -2.04 -12.75 -22.37
C VAL A 11 -3.37 -13.39 -22.76
N GLU A 12 -3.54 -14.67 -22.43
CA GLU A 12 -4.79 -15.40 -22.65
C GLU A 12 -5.78 -15.15 -21.49
N LEU A 13 -6.79 -14.31 -21.73
CA LEU A 13 -7.84 -14.03 -20.77
C LEU A 13 -8.88 -15.14 -20.73
N SER A 14 -9.25 -15.56 -19.52
CA SER A 14 -10.21 -16.64 -19.30
C SER A 14 -11.25 -16.27 -18.26
N HIS A 15 -12.45 -16.84 -18.38
CA HIS A 15 -13.53 -16.71 -17.38
C HIS A 15 -13.90 -15.26 -17.05
N THR A 16 -13.89 -14.36 -18.04
CA THR A 16 -14.14 -12.93 -17.85
C THR A 16 -15.52 -12.63 -17.27
N ASP A 17 -16.54 -13.43 -17.61
CA ASP A 17 -17.91 -13.24 -17.11
C ASP A 17 -18.11 -13.73 -15.67
N LYS A 18 -17.09 -14.35 -15.05
CA LYS A 18 -17.17 -14.89 -13.69
C LYS A 18 -17.32 -13.75 -12.69
N VAL A 19 -18.36 -13.81 -11.86
CA VAL A 19 -18.59 -12.81 -10.80
C VAL A 19 -17.52 -12.95 -9.71
N PHE A 20 -16.73 -11.91 -9.52
CA PHE A 20 -15.72 -11.82 -8.46
C PHE A 20 -16.24 -11.11 -7.22
N PHE A 21 -17.12 -10.12 -7.36
CA PHE A 21 -17.74 -9.39 -6.25
C PHE A 21 -19.27 -9.51 -6.31
N PRO A 22 -19.87 -10.49 -5.62
CA PRO A 22 -21.30 -10.77 -5.71
C PRO A 22 -22.19 -9.57 -5.39
N ASP A 23 -21.88 -8.81 -4.33
CA ASP A 23 -22.71 -7.71 -3.84
C ASP A 23 -22.85 -6.55 -4.85
N ALA A 24 -21.79 -6.30 -5.63
CA ALA A 24 -21.77 -5.28 -6.68
C ALA A 24 -21.93 -5.87 -8.09
N ARG A 25 -22.07 -7.20 -8.20
CA ARG A 25 -22.12 -7.96 -9.46
C ARG A 25 -20.92 -7.69 -10.39
N ILE A 26 -19.77 -7.36 -9.82
CA ILE A 26 -18.55 -7.09 -10.59
C ILE A 26 -17.92 -8.40 -11.01
N THR A 27 -17.63 -8.52 -12.30
CA THR A 27 -17.02 -9.65 -12.98
C THR A 27 -15.50 -9.59 -12.98
N LYS A 28 -14.85 -10.72 -13.29
CA LYS A 28 -13.40 -10.78 -13.52
C LYS A 28 -12.99 -9.90 -14.69
N GLY A 29 -13.81 -9.81 -15.73
CA GLY A 29 -13.60 -8.95 -16.89
C GLY A 29 -13.54 -7.47 -16.51
N GLU A 30 -14.47 -6.99 -15.68
CA GLU A 30 -14.44 -5.61 -15.17
C GLU A 30 -13.24 -5.34 -14.26
N LEU A 31 -12.80 -6.34 -13.48
CA LEU A 31 -11.57 -6.23 -12.69
C LEU A 31 -10.33 -6.14 -13.60
N LEU A 32 -10.29 -6.90 -14.70
CA LEU A 32 -9.22 -6.82 -15.70
C LEU A 32 -9.21 -5.46 -16.39
N GLU A 33 -10.35 -5.00 -16.90
CA GLU A 33 -10.50 -3.69 -17.57
C GLU A 33 -10.04 -2.54 -16.66
N TYR A 34 -10.35 -2.60 -15.36
CA TYR A 34 -9.83 -1.62 -14.40
C TYR A 34 -8.30 -1.60 -14.38
N HIS A 35 -7.66 -2.76 -14.29
CA HIS A 35 -6.20 -2.85 -14.20
C HIS A 35 -5.53 -2.49 -15.51
N GLU A 36 -6.15 -2.79 -16.66
CA GLU A 36 -5.72 -2.30 -17.97
C GLU A 36 -5.69 -0.77 -17.99
N ARG A 37 -6.77 -0.13 -17.56
CA ARG A 37 -6.93 1.33 -17.62
C ARG A 37 -6.12 2.10 -16.58
N ILE A 38 -5.86 1.52 -15.41
CA ILE A 38 -5.10 2.17 -14.32
C ILE A 38 -3.59 1.91 -14.43
N ALA A 39 -3.16 1.01 -15.31
CA ALA A 39 -1.78 0.52 -15.37
C ALA A 39 -0.73 1.63 -15.38
N ASP A 40 -0.87 2.63 -16.25
CA ASP A 40 0.10 3.72 -16.39
C ASP A 40 0.27 4.57 -15.12
N ILE A 41 -0.74 4.56 -14.24
CA ILE A 41 -0.76 5.31 -12.99
C ILE A 41 -0.36 4.42 -11.81
N MET A 42 -0.77 3.15 -11.80
CA MET A 42 -0.45 2.20 -10.74
C MET A 42 1.00 1.69 -10.83
N LEU A 43 1.50 1.40 -12.03
CA LEU A 43 2.82 0.79 -12.25
C LEU A 43 3.98 1.60 -11.67
N PRO A 44 4.06 2.94 -11.81
CA PRO A 44 5.13 3.73 -11.19
C PRO A 44 5.30 3.50 -9.68
N HIS A 45 4.21 3.15 -8.98
CA HIS A 45 4.20 2.89 -7.54
C HIS A 45 4.67 1.48 -7.17
N ILE A 46 4.46 0.49 -8.04
CA ILE A 46 4.68 -0.95 -7.72
C ILE A 46 5.79 -1.62 -8.53
N GLN A 47 6.20 -1.04 -9.67
CA GLN A 47 7.24 -1.61 -10.51
C GLN A 47 8.55 -1.76 -9.73
N GLN A 48 9.30 -2.81 -10.05
CA GLN A 48 10.56 -3.18 -9.38
C GLN A 48 10.39 -3.47 -7.88
N ARG A 49 9.16 -3.62 -7.36
CA ARG A 49 8.92 -4.04 -5.97
C ARG A 49 8.46 -5.49 -5.94
N PRO A 50 9.07 -6.35 -5.11
CA PRO A 50 8.53 -7.68 -4.84
C PRO A 50 7.08 -7.60 -4.36
N LEU A 51 6.25 -8.53 -4.83
CA LEU A 51 4.80 -8.53 -4.58
C LEU A 51 4.36 -9.71 -3.70
N THR A 52 3.35 -9.45 -2.88
CA THR A 52 2.48 -10.46 -2.31
C THR A 52 1.07 -10.27 -2.89
N LEU A 53 0.51 -11.33 -3.46
CA LEU A 53 -0.79 -11.29 -4.12
C LEU A 53 -1.85 -11.87 -3.18
N ASN A 54 -2.98 -11.19 -3.04
CA ASN A 54 -4.17 -11.75 -2.41
C ASN A 54 -5.12 -12.25 -3.52
N ARG A 55 -5.22 -13.57 -3.67
CA ARG A 55 -5.89 -14.22 -4.80
C ARG A 55 -7.23 -14.83 -4.39
N PHE A 56 -8.22 -14.66 -5.26
CA PHE A 56 -9.56 -15.21 -5.17
C PHE A 56 -9.97 -15.79 -6.53
N PRO A 57 -9.46 -16.97 -6.92
CA PRO A 57 -9.77 -17.58 -8.22
C PRO A 57 -11.28 -17.77 -8.45
N ASP A 58 -12.05 -17.93 -7.36
CA ASP A 58 -13.51 -18.10 -7.35
C ASP A 58 -14.30 -16.88 -6.88
N GLY A 59 -13.65 -15.71 -6.82
CA GLY A 59 -14.24 -14.48 -6.32
C GLY A 59 -14.26 -14.38 -4.79
N ILE A 60 -14.55 -13.18 -4.28
CA ILE A 60 -14.39 -12.84 -2.85
C ILE A 60 -15.44 -13.49 -1.93
N GLY A 61 -16.47 -14.12 -2.52
CA GLY A 61 -17.46 -14.91 -1.79
C GLY A 61 -16.97 -16.32 -1.43
N LYS A 62 -15.76 -16.69 -1.85
CA LYS A 62 -15.06 -17.94 -1.52
C LYS A 62 -13.75 -17.64 -0.82
N GLU A 63 -13.12 -18.69 -0.29
CA GLU A 63 -11.80 -18.57 0.35
C GLU A 63 -10.75 -18.10 -0.67
N GLY A 64 -9.95 -17.13 -0.26
CA GLY A 64 -8.79 -16.67 -1.00
C GLY A 64 -7.51 -17.02 -0.26
N PHE A 65 -6.36 -16.70 -0.86
CA PHE A 65 -5.06 -16.99 -0.27
C PHE A 65 -4.04 -15.92 -0.64
N PHE A 66 -3.03 -15.77 0.23
CA PHE A 66 -1.86 -14.95 -0.08
C PHE A 66 -0.80 -15.79 -0.79
N GLN A 67 -0.22 -15.24 -1.85
CA GLN A 67 0.87 -15.85 -2.61
C GLN A 67 2.07 -14.89 -2.63
N GLN A 68 3.22 -15.39 -2.20
CA GLN A 68 4.51 -14.69 -2.30
C GLN A 68 5.38 -15.30 -3.38
N SER A 69 5.51 -16.64 -3.36
CA SER A 69 6.28 -17.37 -4.36
C SER A 69 5.61 -17.35 -5.73
N ARG A 70 6.41 -17.17 -6.77
CA ARG A 70 6.06 -17.38 -8.17
C ARG A 70 5.46 -18.76 -8.37
N GLY A 71 4.44 -18.85 -9.22
CA GLY A 71 3.89 -20.13 -9.64
C GLY A 71 4.70 -20.71 -10.80
N ASP A 72 5.00 -22.01 -10.76
CA ASP A 72 5.82 -22.70 -11.77
C ASP A 72 5.26 -22.59 -13.20
N TYR A 73 3.95 -22.39 -13.34
CA TYR A 73 3.27 -22.25 -14.63
C TYR A 73 3.21 -20.80 -15.14
N PHE A 74 3.77 -19.83 -14.41
CA PHE A 74 3.81 -18.44 -14.86
C PHE A 74 4.78 -18.30 -16.04
N PRO A 75 4.45 -17.50 -17.06
CA PRO A 75 5.22 -17.41 -18.28
C PRO A 75 6.58 -16.76 -18.03
N ASP A 76 7.62 -17.21 -18.73
CA ASP A 76 9.02 -16.77 -18.55
C ASP A 76 9.22 -15.25 -18.65
N TRP A 77 8.36 -14.56 -19.40
CA TRP A 77 8.42 -13.09 -19.53
C TRP A 77 7.93 -12.34 -18.30
N LEU A 78 7.21 -12.99 -17.37
CA LEU A 78 6.80 -12.36 -16.12
C LEU A 78 8.01 -12.27 -15.21
N ASP A 79 8.48 -11.05 -14.94
CA ASP A 79 9.65 -10.84 -14.09
C ASP A 79 9.46 -11.36 -12.66
N ALA A 80 10.55 -11.87 -12.08
CA ALA A 80 10.60 -12.31 -10.69
C ALA A 80 11.97 -12.01 -10.06
N LEU A 81 12.02 -12.03 -8.73
CA LEU A 81 13.23 -11.81 -7.93
C LEU A 81 13.36 -12.92 -6.89
N ASP A 82 14.43 -13.70 -6.96
CA ASP A 82 14.79 -14.64 -5.90
C ASP A 82 15.36 -13.88 -4.69
N VAL A 83 14.75 -14.11 -3.52
CA VAL A 83 15.12 -13.43 -2.28
C VAL A 83 15.37 -14.46 -1.18
N ASP A 84 16.56 -14.41 -0.59
CA ASP A 84 16.87 -15.13 0.64
C ASP A 84 16.26 -14.41 1.84
N HIS A 85 15.24 -15.01 2.44
CA HIS A 85 14.63 -14.56 3.71
C HIS A 85 15.37 -15.08 4.94
N GLY A 86 16.36 -15.95 4.76
CA GLY A 86 17.10 -16.62 5.81
C GLY A 86 16.23 -17.59 6.63
N GLY A 87 16.86 -18.17 7.66
CA GLY A 87 16.19 -19.05 8.61
C GLY A 87 15.50 -20.25 7.96
N SER A 88 14.33 -20.63 8.48
CA SER A 88 13.54 -21.74 7.95
C SER A 88 12.73 -21.36 6.69
N THR A 89 12.61 -20.07 6.36
CA THR A 89 11.90 -19.61 5.17
C THR A 89 12.76 -19.86 3.92
N GLY A 90 14.06 -19.59 4.01
CA GLY A 90 14.98 -19.76 2.88
C GLY A 90 14.68 -18.83 1.72
N HIS A 91 14.88 -19.34 0.50
CA HIS A 91 14.69 -18.59 -0.73
C HIS A 91 13.22 -18.58 -1.17
N VAL A 92 12.74 -17.41 -1.60
CA VAL A 92 11.42 -17.22 -2.19
C VAL A 92 11.57 -16.38 -3.45
N GLU A 93 11.07 -16.89 -4.57
CA GLU A 93 11.03 -16.16 -5.83
C GLU A 93 9.77 -15.29 -5.88
N HIS A 94 9.90 -13.97 -5.68
CA HIS A 94 8.77 -13.03 -5.66
C HIS A 94 8.44 -12.53 -7.06
N MET A 95 7.15 -12.47 -7.41
CA MET A 95 6.72 -11.84 -8.67
C MET A 95 6.95 -10.33 -8.65
N LEU A 96 7.20 -9.76 -9.82
CA LEU A 96 7.23 -8.32 -10.07
C LEU A 96 6.12 -7.93 -11.07
N ALA A 97 5.60 -6.71 -10.94
CA ALA A 97 4.69 -6.12 -11.93
C ALA A 97 5.38 -4.91 -12.59
N ASN A 98 6.17 -5.16 -13.62
CA ASN A 98 7.02 -4.15 -14.27
C ASN A 98 6.39 -3.52 -15.52
N HIS A 99 5.30 -4.09 -16.03
CA HIS A 99 4.61 -3.60 -17.22
C HIS A 99 3.12 -4.00 -17.21
N GLN A 100 2.30 -3.39 -18.06
CA GLN A 100 0.85 -3.62 -18.08
C GLN A 100 0.49 -5.11 -18.23
N ALA A 101 1.18 -5.85 -19.10
CA ALA A 101 0.94 -7.29 -19.28
C ALA A 101 1.13 -8.09 -17.98
N SER A 102 2.18 -7.79 -17.20
CA SER A 102 2.41 -8.45 -15.90
C SER A 102 1.28 -8.17 -14.91
N LEU A 103 0.79 -6.93 -14.83
CA LEU A 103 -0.33 -6.55 -13.98
C LEU A 103 -1.61 -7.30 -14.37
N VAL A 104 -1.98 -7.23 -15.65
CA VAL A 104 -3.18 -7.87 -16.20
C VAL A 104 -3.11 -9.39 -16.05
N TYR A 105 -1.96 -10.00 -16.32
CA TYR A 105 -1.75 -11.43 -16.14
C TYR A 105 -1.97 -11.86 -14.68
N LEU A 106 -1.39 -11.15 -13.72
CA LEU A 106 -1.56 -11.47 -12.30
C LEU A 106 -3.02 -11.34 -11.84
N VAL A 107 -3.77 -10.36 -12.36
CA VAL A 107 -5.23 -10.23 -12.14
C VAL A 107 -5.97 -11.40 -12.79
N ASN A 108 -5.58 -11.80 -14.00
CA ASN A 108 -6.15 -12.95 -14.69
C ASN A 108 -5.93 -14.26 -13.91
N GLN A 109 -4.86 -14.35 -13.11
CA GLN A 109 -4.63 -15.42 -12.14
C GLN A 109 -5.52 -15.32 -10.88
N GLY A 110 -6.46 -14.38 -10.84
CA GLY A 110 -7.39 -14.19 -9.74
C GLY A 110 -6.85 -13.28 -8.63
N THR A 111 -5.77 -12.52 -8.87
CA THR A 111 -5.32 -11.51 -7.91
C THR A 111 -6.37 -10.40 -7.79
N VAL A 112 -6.84 -10.17 -6.57
CA VAL A 112 -7.73 -9.03 -6.25
C VAL A 112 -6.93 -7.90 -5.62
N SER A 113 -5.98 -8.20 -4.74
CA SER A 113 -5.17 -7.17 -4.09
C SER A 113 -3.68 -7.41 -4.26
N PHE A 114 -2.98 -6.33 -4.62
CA PHE A 114 -1.52 -6.27 -4.69
C PHE A 114 -0.99 -5.65 -3.41
N HIS A 115 -0.04 -6.34 -2.78
CA HIS A 115 0.74 -5.82 -1.69
C HIS A 115 2.21 -5.74 -2.13
N SER A 116 2.84 -4.59 -2.00
CA SER A 116 4.22 -4.38 -2.42
C SER A 116 5.13 -4.18 -1.22
N TRP A 117 6.39 -4.55 -1.39
CA TRP A 117 7.45 -4.22 -0.44
C TRP A 117 7.70 -2.70 -0.38
N LEU A 118 8.40 -2.25 0.66
CA LEU A 118 8.82 -0.85 0.82
C LEU A 118 10.19 -0.56 0.20
N SER A 119 10.82 -1.54 -0.43
CA SER A 119 12.08 -1.43 -1.17
C SER A 119 11.90 -1.88 -2.63
N ARG A 120 12.92 -1.68 -3.45
CA ARG A 120 12.97 -2.06 -4.87
C ARG A 120 14.08 -3.09 -5.12
N THR A 121 14.05 -3.74 -6.27
CA THR A 121 14.98 -4.81 -6.68
C THR A 121 16.45 -4.38 -6.63
N ASP A 122 16.76 -3.14 -7.01
CA ASP A 122 18.09 -2.54 -7.00
C ASP A 122 18.60 -2.18 -5.59
N HIS A 123 17.69 -1.98 -4.65
CA HIS A 123 17.96 -1.52 -3.29
C HIS A 123 17.15 -2.32 -2.24
N LEU A 124 17.18 -3.65 -2.34
CA LEU A 124 16.22 -4.52 -1.63
C LEU A 124 16.26 -4.40 -0.10
N LYS A 125 17.44 -4.14 0.48
CA LYS A 125 17.65 -4.05 1.94
C LYS A 125 17.48 -2.63 2.50
N THR A 126 17.36 -1.63 1.63
CA THR A 126 17.30 -0.21 1.99
C THR A 126 16.01 0.41 1.45
N PRO A 127 14.94 0.51 2.25
CA PRO A 127 13.64 0.98 1.76
C PRO A 127 13.68 2.42 1.26
N ASP A 128 12.85 2.71 0.26
CA ASP A 128 12.71 4.04 -0.36
C ASP A 128 11.48 4.80 0.18
N GLN A 129 10.87 4.29 1.26
CA GLN A 129 9.71 4.90 1.90
C GLN A 129 9.56 4.41 3.35
N VAL A 130 8.93 5.25 4.17
CA VAL A 130 8.46 4.92 5.53
C VAL A 130 6.94 5.02 5.57
N ILE A 131 6.27 4.09 6.26
CA ILE A 131 4.81 3.99 6.33
C ILE A 131 4.34 3.93 7.78
N PHE A 132 3.29 4.70 8.08
CA PHE A 132 2.44 4.54 9.26
C PHE A 132 1.09 3.99 8.80
N ASP A 133 0.74 2.79 9.28
CA ASP A 133 -0.53 2.08 8.99
C ASP A 133 -1.53 2.41 10.10
N LEU A 134 -2.52 3.25 9.81
CA LEU A 134 -3.41 3.80 10.80
C LEU A 134 -4.79 3.17 10.65
N ASP A 135 -5.22 2.42 11.66
CA ASP A 135 -6.53 1.76 11.70
C ASP A 135 -7.38 2.33 12.84
N PRO A 136 -8.68 2.57 12.64
CA PRO A 136 -9.53 3.11 13.68
C PRO A 136 -9.68 2.11 14.86
N PRO A 137 -9.75 2.60 16.12
CA PRO A 137 -9.96 1.74 17.29
C PRO A 137 -11.35 1.10 17.32
N GLY A 138 -12.32 1.73 16.65
CA GLY A 138 -13.71 1.30 16.51
C GLY A 138 -14.23 1.42 15.08
N SER A 139 -15.53 1.71 14.92
CA SER A 139 -16.17 1.90 13.61
C SER A 139 -16.05 3.32 13.05
N ASP A 140 -15.75 4.29 13.90
CA ASP A 140 -15.61 5.69 13.51
C ASP A 140 -14.29 5.93 12.76
N PHE A 141 -14.37 6.66 11.65
CA PHE A 141 -13.22 7.01 10.81
C PHE A 141 -12.54 8.31 11.25
N GLU A 142 -13.21 9.13 12.06
CA GLU A 142 -12.64 10.41 12.48
C GLU A 142 -11.33 10.29 13.28
N PRO A 143 -11.15 9.33 14.21
CA PRO A 143 -9.89 9.16 14.93
C PRO A 143 -8.69 8.88 14.00
N VAL A 144 -8.91 8.13 12.92
CA VAL A 144 -7.83 7.84 11.95
C VAL A 144 -7.52 9.03 11.06
N ARG A 145 -8.51 9.86 10.73
CA ARG A 145 -8.31 11.15 10.04
C ARG A 145 -7.43 12.08 10.89
N GLN A 146 -7.79 12.28 12.15
CA GLN A 146 -7.05 13.12 13.09
C GLN A 146 -5.61 12.62 13.27
N ALA A 147 -5.45 11.32 13.51
CA ALA A 147 -4.11 10.71 13.62
C ALA A 147 -3.28 10.88 12.35
N ALA A 148 -3.87 10.76 11.16
CA ALA A 148 -3.15 10.97 9.91
C ALA A 148 -2.59 12.39 9.79
N HIS A 149 -3.34 13.41 10.18
CA HIS A 149 -2.84 14.79 10.22
C HIS A 149 -1.73 14.99 11.26
N LEU A 150 -1.86 14.39 12.45
CA LEU A 150 -0.82 14.44 13.49
C LEU A 150 0.48 13.78 13.02
N VAL A 151 0.40 12.58 12.44
CA VAL A 151 1.56 11.89 11.86
C VAL A 151 2.18 12.71 10.73
N ALA A 152 1.36 13.29 9.84
CA ALA A 152 1.87 14.12 8.76
C ALA A 152 2.59 15.37 9.26
N ASN A 153 2.05 16.03 10.30
CA ASN A 153 2.71 17.19 10.90
C ASN A 153 4.04 16.81 11.56
N GLY A 154 4.07 15.70 12.31
CA GLY A 154 5.33 15.18 12.87
C GLY A 154 6.35 14.81 11.79
N MET A 155 5.90 14.17 10.69
CA MET A 155 6.75 13.91 9.52
C MET A 155 7.33 15.22 8.93
N ARG A 156 6.51 16.27 8.78
CA ARG A 156 6.98 17.58 8.27
C ARG A 156 7.99 18.25 9.20
N GLN A 157 7.77 18.18 10.52
CA GLN A 157 8.74 18.66 11.51
C GLN A 157 10.07 17.90 11.40
N CYS A 158 10.02 16.61 11.07
CA CYS A 158 11.21 15.82 10.77
C CYS A 158 11.78 16.01 9.34
N GLY A 159 11.34 17.03 8.60
CA GLY A 159 11.82 17.32 7.24
C GLY A 159 11.35 16.35 6.16
N LEU A 160 10.39 15.46 6.46
CA LEU A 160 9.79 14.55 5.50
C LEU A 160 8.62 15.21 4.76
N THR A 161 8.34 14.76 3.54
CA THR A 161 7.12 15.14 2.81
C THR A 161 6.08 14.03 2.90
N PRO A 162 5.01 14.18 3.69
CA PRO A 162 4.03 13.13 3.90
C PRO A 162 2.98 13.12 2.77
N PHE A 163 2.61 11.90 2.38
CA PHE A 163 1.57 11.56 1.43
C PHE A 163 0.55 10.65 2.13
N VAL A 164 -0.70 10.65 1.68
CA VAL A 164 -1.75 9.84 2.31
C VAL A 164 -2.57 9.09 1.29
N LYS A 165 -3.04 7.89 1.67
CA LYS A 165 -4.00 7.12 0.89
C LYS A 165 -5.00 6.43 1.80
N THR A 166 -6.22 6.24 1.29
CA THR A 166 -7.10 5.25 1.91
C THR A 166 -6.53 3.85 1.73
N THR A 167 -6.80 2.98 2.68
CA THR A 167 -6.48 1.56 2.52
C THR A 167 -7.49 0.84 1.63
N GLY A 168 -8.69 1.37 1.41
CA GLY A 168 -9.80 0.60 0.83
C GLY A 168 -10.39 -0.43 1.82
N SER A 169 -10.02 -0.36 3.10
CA SER A 169 -10.53 -1.26 4.15
C SER A 169 -11.11 -0.46 5.32
N ARG A 170 -10.29 -0.10 6.31
CA ARG A 170 -10.76 0.65 7.50
C ARG A 170 -9.94 1.91 7.76
N GLY A 171 -8.66 1.85 7.43
CA GLY A 171 -7.69 2.86 7.81
C GLY A 171 -7.13 3.70 6.66
N LEU A 172 -6.10 4.45 7.01
CA LEU A 172 -5.26 5.27 6.14
C LEU A 172 -3.80 4.78 6.23
N HIS A 173 -3.04 4.92 5.15
CA HIS A 173 -1.58 4.91 5.25
C HIS A 173 -1.07 6.33 5.11
N VAL A 174 -0.20 6.77 6.02
CA VAL A 174 0.61 7.98 5.85
C VAL A 174 2.02 7.53 5.48
N VAL A 175 2.53 8.04 4.37
CA VAL A 175 3.76 7.57 3.72
C VAL A 175 4.68 8.75 3.45
N ALA A 176 5.98 8.59 3.67
CA ALA A 176 6.97 9.55 3.20
C ALA A 176 8.07 8.85 2.40
N PRO A 177 8.46 9.40 1.24
CA PRO A 177 9.55 8.86 0.42
C PRO A 177 10.91 9.15 1.07
N LEU A 178 11.82 8.19 0.98
CA LEU A 178 13.20 8.27 1.47
C LEU A 178 14.15 7.91 0.33
N ARG A 179 15.36 8.46 0.37
CA ARG A 179 16.44 7.91 -0.46
C ARG A 179 16.85 6.55 0.11
N PRO A 180 17.13 5.54 -0.73
CA PRO A 180 17.48 4.19 -0.28
C PRO A 180 18.93 4.12 0.26
N GLU A 181 19.17 4.84 1.36
CA GLU A 181 20.49 5.04 1.97
C GLU A 181 20.65 4.31 3.31
N ALA A 182 19.54 3.88 3.91
CA ALA A 182 19.46 3.27 5.24
C ALA A 182 18.70 1.95 5.20
N ASP A 183 19.07 1.02 6.07
CA ASP A 183 18.38 -0.26 6.16
C ASP A 183 17.01 -0.16 6.86
N PHE A 184 16.26 -1.26 6.80
CA PHE A 184 14.93 -1.32 7.43
C PHE A 184 14.94 -1.09 8.94
N GLU A 185 15.99 -1.50 9.67
CA GLU A 185 16.02 -1.34 11.12
C GLU A 185 16.23 0.12 11.50
N GLN A 186 17.13 0.82 10.79
CA GLN A 186 17.35 2.25 10.96
C GLN A 186 16.09 3.07 10.61
N VAL A 187 15.42 2.78 9.49
CA VAL A 187 14.17 3.48 9.15
C VAL A 187 13.07 3.21 10.18
N ARG A 188 12.97 1.97 10.67
CA ARG A 188 11.97 1.59 11.68
C ARG A 188 12.25 2.19 13.06
N SER A 189 13.51 2.35 13.45
CA SER A 189 13.88 2.96 14.73
C SER A 189 13.49 4.45 14.74
N LEU A 190 13.72 5.17 13.65
CA LEU A 190 13.28 6.56 13.49
C LEU A 190 11.75 6.69 13.46
N ALA A 191 11.08 5.81 12.71
CA ALA A 191 9.61 5.76 12.73
C ALA A 191 9.06 5.49 14.14
N ARG A 192 9.73 4.64 14.93
CA ARG A 192 9.37 4.35 16.32
C ARG A 192 9.55 5.57 17.22
N ALA A 193 10.67 6.27 17.10
CA ALA A 193 10.93 7.48 17.88
C ALA A 193 9.88 8.57 17.58
N LEU A 194 9.59 8.82 16.30
CA LEU A 194 8.51 9.73 15.89
C LEU A 194 7.15 9.28 16.44
N ALA A 195 6.83 7.98 16.32
CA ALA A 195 5.58 7.44 16.87
C ALA A 195 5.48 7.63 18.39
N GLN A 196 6.59 7.46 19.10
CA GLN A 196 6.64 7.62 20.55
C GLN A 196 6.46 9.09 20.95
N ALA A 197 7.18 10.01 20.31
CA ALA A 197 7.03 11.46 20.54
C ALA A 197 5.58 11.92 20.32
N LEU A 198 4.94 11.49 19.23
CA LEU A 198 3.53 11.79 18.98
C LEU A 198 2.58 11.17 20.02
N ALA A 199 2.86 9.94 20.47
CA ALA A 199 2.06 9.31 21.51
C ALA A 199 2.21 9.99 22.88
N ASP A 200 3.39 10.56 23.17
CA ASP A 200 3.64 11.30 24.40
C ASP A 200 3.01 12.71 24.36
N ALA A 201 3.01 13.36 23.20
CA ALA A 201 2.35 14.65 22.97
C ALA A 201 0.81 14.55 22.96
N TYR A 202 0.27 13.43 22.45
CA TYR A 202 -1.18 13.20 22.33
C TYR A 202 -1.63 11.90 23.04
N PRO A 203 -1.40 11.75 24.35
CA PRO A 203 -1.52 10.46 25.07
C PRO A 203 -2.95 9.95 25.21
N GLU A 204 -3.94 10.83 25.03
CA GLU A 204 -5.37 10.50 25.02
C GLU A 204 -5.88 10.05 23.65
N GLN A 205 -5.14 10.32 22.57
CA GLN A 205 -5.54 10.02 21.19
C GLN A 205 -4.71 8.89 20.58
N LEU A 206 -3.41 8.87 20.84
CA LEU A 206 -2.43 8.02 20.17
C LEU A 206 -1.76 7.04 21.14
N THR A 207 -1.22 5.93 20.60
CA THR A 207 -0.45 4.97 21.38
C THR A 207 0.51 4.16 20.51
N THR A 208 1.63 3.74 21.09
CA THR A 208 2.57 2.76 20.53
C THR A 208 2.33 1.34 21.06
N GLU A 209 1.29 1.12 21.88
CA GLU A 209 0.96 -0.18 22.47
C GLU A 209 0.40 -1.17 21.44
N GLN A 210 1.17 -2.21 21.15
CA GLN A 210 0.78 -3.24 20.18
C GLN A 210 -0.45 -4.04 20.64
N ARG A 211 -0.59 -4.33 21.93
CA ARG A 211 -1.69 -5.15 22.45
C ARG A 211 -2.99 -4.35 22.47
N LYS A 212 -4.00 -4.78 21.71
CA LYS A 212 -5.30 -4.09 21.58
C LYS A 212 -5.93 -3.70 22.93
N GLN A 213 -5.84 -4.56 23.94
CA GLN A 213 -6.38 -4.30 25.28
C GLN A 213 -5.69 -3.13 26.00
N LYS A 214 -4.38 -2.92 25.76
CA LYS A 214 -3.59 -1.82 26.36
C LYS A 214 -3.78 -0.48 25.64
N ARG A 215 -4.33 -0.49 24.43
CA ARG A 215 -4.61 0.73 23.66
C ARG A 215 -5.70 1.58 24.33
N ARG A 216 -6.64 0.96 25.06
CA ARG A 216 -7.73 1.64 25.80
C ARG A 216 -8.52 2.64 24.95
N GLY A 217 -8.80 2.28 23.69
CA GLY A 217 -9.57 3.12 22.75
C GLY A 217 -8.73 4.11 21.93
N ARG A 218 -7.43 4.26 22.23
CA ARG A 218 -6.51 5.11 21.47
C ARG A 218 -6.11 4.48 20.14
N LEU A 219 -5.78 5.32 19.16
CA LEU A 219 -5.31 4.87 17.86
C LEU A 219 -3.85 4.40 17.94
N TYR A 220 -3.59 3.21 17.41
CA TYR A 220 -2.25 2.63 17.39
C TYR A 220 -1.45 3.14 16.19
N LEU A 221 -0.28 3.72 16.45
CA LEU A 221 0.68 4.12 15.43
C LEU A 221 1.47 2.90 14.96
N ASP A 222 0.91 2.16 13.99
CA ASP A 222 1.52 0.94 13.48
C ASP A 222 2.63 1.24 12.47
N ILE A 223 3.86 0.89 12.84
CA ILE A 223 5.07 1.02 12.03
C ILE A 223 5.60 -0.33 11.54
N MET A 224 4.85 -1.42 11.74
CA MET A 224 5.34 -2.78 11.51
C MET A 224 5.59 -3.09 10.03
N ARG A 225 5.06 -2.27 9.11
CA ARG A 225 5.33 -2.34 7.67
C ARG A 225 6.78 -1.99 7.32
N ASN A 226 7.47 -1.24 8.18
CA ASN A 226 8.86 -0.83 7.99
C ASN A 226 9.81 -1.96 8.41
N ALA A 227 9.70 -3.13 7.80
CA ALA A 227 10.63 -4.23 8.04
C ALA A 227 10.86 -5.02 6.74
N PHE A 228 12.03 -5.64 6.64
CA PHE A 228 12.39 -6.46 5.48
C PHE A 228 11.34 -7.56 5.25
N GLY A 229 10.90 -7.74 4.00
CA GLY A 229 9.88 -8.72 3.64
C GLY A 229 8.43 -8.34 3.98
N GLN A 230 8.20 -7.26 4.72
CA GLN A 230 6.84 -6.78 4.97
C GLN A 230 6.27 -6.06 3.76
N THR A 231 4.95 -6.18 3.60
CA THR A 231 4.24 -5.56 2.49
C THR A 231 3.10 -4.67 2.97
N ALA A 232 2.83 -3.64 2.18
CA ALA A 232 1.70 -2.75 2.33
C ALA A 232 0.81 -2.86 1.10
N VAL A 233 -0.50 -2.66 1.26
CA VAL A 233 -1.39 -2.64 0.09
C VAL A 233 -0.98 -1.51 -0.86
N ALA A 234 -0.74 -1.86 -2.12
CA ALA A 234 -0.23 -0.94 -3.12
C ALA A 234 -1.24 0.21 -3.40
N PRO A 235 -0.76 1.42 -3.74
CA PRO A 235 -1.59 2.44 -4.37
C PRO A 235 -2.39 1.87 -5.54
N TYR A 236 -3.67 2.23 -5.64
CA TYR A 236 -4.62 1.76 -6.65
C TYR A 236 -4.94 0.25 -6.62
N SER A 237 -4.48 -0.50 -5.62
CA SER A 237 -4.91 -1.89 -5.48
C SER A 237 -6.39 -1.97 -5.06
N VAL A 238 -7.16 -2.79 -5.76
CA VAL A 238 -8.50 -3.21 -5.32
C VAL A 238 -8.40 -4.04 -4.04
N ARG A 239 -9.40 -3.99 -3.17
CA ARG A 239 -9.51 -4.78 -1.94
C ARG A 239 -10.57 -5.86 -2.09
N ALA A 240 -10.30 -7.05 -1.58
CA ALA A 240 -11.27 -8.14 -1.47
C ALA A 240 -12.34 -7.84 -0.39
N LYS A 241 -13.20 -6.88 -0.69
CA LYS A 241 -14.31 -6.39 0.16
C LYS A 241 -15.55 -6.15 -0.72
N PRO A 242 -16.76 -6.14 -0.13
CA PRO A 242 -17.97 -5.75 -0.83
C PRO A 242 -17.77 -4.44 -1.60
N HIS A 243 -18.30 -4.38 -2.83
CA HIS A 243 -18.18 -3.23 -3.74
C HIS A 243 -16.79 -2.89 -4.28
N ALA A 244 -15.78 -3.76 -4.10
CA ALA A 244 -14.44 -3.61 -4.69
C ALA A 244 -13.79 -2.23 -4.42
N PRO A 245 -13.63 -1.83 -3.14
CA PRO A 245 -12.98 -0.58 -2.79
C PRO A 245 -11.50 -0.61 -3.13
N ILE A 246 -10.92 0.57 -3.33
CA ILE A 246 -9.56 0.77 -3.84
C ILE A 246 -8.73 1.51 -2.80
N ALA A 247 -7.49 1.05 -2.59
CA ALA A 247 -6.50 1.78 -1.81
C ALA A 247 -6.05 3.03 -2.59
N THR A 248 -6.67 4.18 -2.30
CA THR A 248 -6.61 5.33 -3.22
C THR A 248 -5.72 6.44 -2.66
N PRO A 249 -4.62 6.82 -3.36
CA PRO A 249 -3.89 8.06 -3.10
C PRO A 249 -4.79 9.27 -3.05
N LEU A 250 -4.58 10.13 -2.06
CA LEU A 250 -5.38 11.33 -1.84
C LEU A 250 -4.48 12.56 -1.77
N GLU A 251 -5.05 13.68 -2.17
CA GLU A 251 -4.60 14.98 -1.70
C GLU A 251 -4.99 15.17 -0.22
N TRP A 252 -4.25 16.02 0.51
CA TRP A 252 -4.56 16.28 1.91
C TRP A 252 -5.90 17.01 2.11
N ASP A 253 -6.34 17.83 1.15
CA ASP A 253 -7.64 18.53 1.18
C ASP A 253 -8.83 17.56 1.08
N GLU A 254 -8.69 16.45 0.34
CA GLU A 254 -9.70 15.40 0.26
C GLU A 254 -9.99 14.79 1.64
N LEU A 255 -8.96 14.73 2.50
CA LEU A 255 -9.06 14.22 3.86
C LEU A 255 -9.74 15.21 4.82
N GLU A 256 -10.11 16.41 4.38
CA GLU A 256 -10.92 17.35 5.17
C GLU A 256 -12.43 17.10 4.98
N ASN A 257 -12.83 16.40 3.91
CA ASN A 257 -14.23 16.08 3.65
C ASN A 257 -14.76 15.00 4.61
N GLN A 258 -15.67 15.36 5.52
CA GLN A 258 -16.22 14.45 6.54
C GLN A 258 -16.98 13.24 5.94
N GLU A 259 -17.44 13.31 4.70
CA GLU A 259 -18.07 12.18 4.01
C GLU A 259 -17.07 11.16 3.43
N LEU A 260 -15.78 11.50 3.43
CA LEU A 260 -14.73 10.59 3.01
C LEU A 260 -14.55 9.49 4.05
N GLY A 261 -14.87 8.25 3.66
CA GLY A 261 -14.54 7.04 4.40
C GLY A 261 -13.43 6.23 3.73
N PRO A 262 -12.93 5.16 4.38
CA PRO A 262 -11.80 4.37 3.91
C PRO A 262 -12.09 3.57 2.63
N GLN A 263 -13.36 3.38 2.29
CA GLN A 263 -13.86 2.63 1.14
C GLN A 263 -14.60 3.51 0.12
N ARG A 264 -14.42 4.84 0.19
CA ARG A 264 -15.16 5.80 -0.66
C ARG A 264 -14.97 5.52 -2.16
N PHE A 265 -13.76 5.15 -2.54
CA PHE A 265 -13.40 4.92 -3.93
C PHE A 265 -13.44 3.43 -4.25
N THR A 266 -14.15 3.09 -5.31
CA THR A 266 -14.41 1.73 -5.79
C THR A 266 -14.22 1.67 -7.30
N LEU A 267 -14.24 0.46 -7.86
CA LEU A 267 -14.24 0.25 -9.31
C LEU A 267 -15.32 1.08 -10.04
N ALA A 268 -16.48 1.28 -9.41
CA ALA A 268 -17.60 2.00 -10.00
C ALA A 268 -17.40 3.53 -10.10
N ASN A 269 -16.47 4.13 -9.35
CA ASN A 269 -16.39 5.59 -9.24
C ASN A 269 -14.98 6.19 -9.36
N ILE A 270 -13.92 5.38 -9.30
CA ILE A 270 -12.54 5.88 -9.29
C ILE A 270 -12.19 6.68 -10.55
N PHE A 271 -12.57 6.22 -11.74
CA PHE A 271 -12.27 6.94 -12.98
C PHE A 271 -13.04 8.26 -13.11
N ARG A 272 -14.21 8.39 -12.45
CA ARG A 272 -14.89 9.68 -12.34
C ARG A 272 -14.08 10.66 -11.49
N ARG A 273 -13.48 10.21 -10.38
CA ARG A 273 -12.54 11.03 -9.59
C ARG A 273 -11.36 11.47 -10.46
N MET A 274 -10.76 10.53 -11.18
CA MET A 274 -9.55 10.77 -11.97
C MET A 274 -9.78 11.65 -13.21
N GLY A 275 -11.02 11.72 -13.72
CA GLY A 275 -11.38 12.69 -14.75
C GLY A 275 -11.34 14.16 -14.28
N HIS A 276 -11.22 14.40 -12.97
CA HIS A 276 -11.16 15.74 -12.37
C HIS A 276 -9.85 16.04 -11.65
N ARG A 277 -9.02 15.03 -11.39
CA ARG A 277 -7.77 15.15 -10.61
C ARG A 277 -6.74 14.14 -11.11
N ASP A 278 -5.50 14.59 -11.22
CA ASP A 278 -4.35 13.73 -11.49
C ASP A 278 -4.03 12.81 -10.29
N ASP A 279 -2.99 11.99 -10.41
CA ASP A 279 -2.46 11.21 -9.30
C ASP A 279 -1.75 12.11 -8.28
N PRO A 280 -2.24 12.23 -7.03
CA PRO A 280 -1.62 13.04 -5.98
C PRO A 280 -0.18 12.59 -5.62
N TRP A 281 0.17 11.35 -5.96
CA TRP A 281 1.47 10.76 -5.66
C TRP A 281 2.42 10.74 -6.86
N GLN A 282 2.06 11.34 -8.01
CA GLN A 282 2.87 11.29 -9.24
C GLN A 282 4.33 11.74 -9.05
N ASP A 283 4.54 12.74 -8.19
CA ASP A 283 5.86 13.29 -7.87
C ASP A 283 6.42 12.81 -6.52
N MET A 284 5.81 11.82 -5.87
CA MET A 284 6.20 11.37 -4.52
C MET A 284 7.69 11.06 -4.45
N HIS A 285 8.21 10.23 -5.35
CA HIS A 285 9.63 9.86 -5.37
C HIS A 285 10.59 11.06 -5.48
N ARG A 286 10.19 12.17 -6.10
CA ARG A 286 11.02 13.39 -6.22
C ARG A 286 11.16 14.15 -4.90
N LYS A 287 10.30 13.84 -3.92
CA LYS A 287 10.33 14.41 -2.56
C LYS A 287 11.18 13.59 -1.59
N ALA A 288 11.85 12.54 -2.07
CA ALA A 288 12.71 11.69 -1.25
C ALA A 288 13.86 12.49 -0.62
N VAL A 289 13.96 12.42 0.72
CA VAL A 289 15.04 13.04 1.49
C VAL A 289 16.04 11.99 1.98
N SER A 290 17.23 12.44 2.35
CA SER A 290 18.27 11.59 2.96
C SER A 290 17.82 11.12 4.34
N ILE A 291 18.27 9.94 4.76
CA ILE A 291 17.99 9.43 6.10
C ILE A 291 18.44 10.40 7.20
N LYS A 292 19.55 11.11 6.99
CA LYS A 292 20.09 12.10 7.93
C LYS A 292 19.10 13.22 8.27
N THR A 293 18.31 13.65 7.30
CA THR A 293 17.26 14.67 7.53
C THR A 293 16.21 14.15 8.50
N PHE A 294 15.83 12.87 8.36
CA PHE A 294 14.89 12.23 9.28
C PHE A 294 15.51 12.07 10.68
N GLU A 295 16.78 11.68 10.77
CA GLU A 295 17.52 11.56 12.04
C GLU A 295 17.58 12.90 12.79
N GLU A 296 18.06 13.96 12.13
CA GLU A 296 18.14 15.31 12.69
C GLU A 296 16.76 15.81 13.15
N GLY A 297 15.74 15.55 12.34
CA GLY A 297 14.35 15.89 12.63
C GLY A 297 13.82 15.20 13.91
N VAL A 298 14.01 13.89 14.01
CA VAL A 298 13.60 13.12 15.20
C VAL A 298 14.37 13.56 16.44
N SER A 299 15.68 13.78 16.34
CA SER A 299 16.47 14.31 17.45
C SER A 299 16.00 15.71 17.88
N GLY A 300 15.51 16.53 16.95
CA GLY A 300 14.90 17.83 17.26
C GLY A 300 13.64 17.70 18.13
N LEU A 301 12.78 16.73 17.84
CA LEU A 301 11.54 16.49 18.61
C LEU A 301 11.79 16.04 20.05
N GLU A 302 12.92 15.37 20.33
CA GLU A 302 13.27 14.99 21.71
C GLU A 302 13.72 16.20 22.55
N ASN A 303 14.07 17.32 21.91
CA ASN A 303 14.59 18.53 22.56
C ASN A 303 13.55 19.66 22.66
N GLU A 304 12.38 19.53 22.04
CA GLU A 304 11.30 20.54 22.04
C GLU A 304 9.96 19.88 22.39
N ASP A 305 9.13 20.53 23.22
CA ASP A 305 7.76 20.08 23.48
C ASP A 305 6.90 20.31 22.22
N LEU A 306 6.37 19.21 21.65
CA LEU A 306 5.51 19.15 20.46
C LEU A 306 4.20 19.95 20.56
#